data_AF-I3ZBV6-F1
#
_entry.id   AF-I3ZBV6-F1
#
_cell.length_a   1.000
_cell.length_b   1.000
_cell.length_c   1.000
_cell.angle_alpha   90.00
_cell.angle_beta   90.00
_cell.angle_gamma   90.00
#
_symmetry.space_group_name_H-M   'P 1'
#
loop_
_entity.id
_entity.type
_entity.pdbx_description
1 polymer ?
#
loop_
_entity_poly.entity_id
_entity_poly.type
_entity_poly.pdbx_seq_one_letter_code
_entity_poly.pdbx_strand_id
1 'polypeptide(L)'
;MRNSSKALFTTAAVLGLSFLSAGAQMSEGATHGKTTFDSKCAICHSADTTDKKIGPGLKGLYTRGVMADGTTKVTDETVTDRIMNGKVPMPPFKDQLKPAEITELVEYLKTL
;
A
#
# COMPACT_ATOMS: atom_id res chain seq x y z
N MET A 1 72.69 18.57 -16.14
CA MET A 1 72.44 17.30 -16.85
C MET A 1 70.94 17.07 -16.90
N ARG A 2 70.45 16.70 -18.09
CA ARG A 2 69.05 16.40 -18.43
C ARG A 2 68.51 15.30 -17.51
N ASN A 3 67.25 15.36 -17.10
CA ASN A 3 66.20 14.60 -17.77
C ASN A 3 64.81 14.90 -17.19
N SER A 4 63.91 15.28 -18.08
CA SER A 4 62.47 15.40 -17.88
C SER A 4 61.83 14.02 -17.76
N SER A 5 60.66 13.91 -17.11
CA SER A 5 59.45 13.36 -17.74
C SER A 5 58.24 13.50 -16.83
N LYS A 6 57.16 13.92 -17.47
CA LYS A 6 55.86 14.34 -16.95
C LYS A 6 55.05 13.11 -16.52
N ALA A 7 54.31 13.22 -15.42
CA ALA A 7 53.14 12.37 -15.17
C ALA A 7 51.95 13.30 -14.90
N LEU A 8 51.24 13.61 -15.99
CA LEU A 8 50.00 14.35 -16.00
C LEU A 8 48.89 13.38 -15.54
N PHE A 9 48.51 13.45 -14.25
CA PHE A 9 47.35 12.70 -13.75
C PHE A 9 46.08 13.52 -14.00
N THR A 10 45.56 13.42 -15.22
CA THR A 10 44.17 13.70 -15.53
C THR A 10 43.34 12.46 -15.23
N THR A 11 42.32 12.55 -14.37
CA THR A 11 40.95 12.08 -14.67
C THR A 11 39.99 12.30 -13.51
N ALA A 12 38.92 13.04 -13.83
CA ALA A 12 37.52 12.81 -13.46
C ALA A 12 37.11 12.85 -11.97
N ALA A 13 36.58 14.02 -11.59
CA ALA A 13 35.57 14.13 -10.55
C ALA A 13 34.37 13.24 -10.91
N VAL A 14 34.16 12.18 -10.13
CA VAL A 14 32.94 11.38 -10.20
C VAL A 14 31.88 12.10 -9.37
N LEU A 15 31.10 12.98 -10.01
CA LEU A 15 29.83 13.44 -9.43
C LEU A 15 28.93 12.21 -9.28
N GLY A 16 28.81 11.73 -8.04
CA GLY A 16 27.84 10.70 -7.68
C GLY A 16 26.43 11.23 -7.89
N LEU A 17 25.84 11.00 -9.07
CA LEU A 17 24.40 11.03 -9.26
C LEU A 17 23.83 9.83 -8.52
N SER A 18 23.43 10.04 -7.27
CA SER A 18 22.56 9.14 -6.54
C SER A 18 21.26 9.00 -7.33
N PHE A 19 21.14 7.92 -8.11
CA PHE A 19 19.87 7.46 -8.65
C PHE A 19 18.98 7.07 -7.48
N LEU A 20 18.17 8.01 -6.99
CA LEU A 20 17.03 7.70 -6.14
C LEU A 20 16.04 6.94 -7.03
N SER A 21 16.00 5.62 -6.86
CA SER A 21 14.99 4.78 -7.49
C SER A 21 13.61 5.26 -7.05
N ALA A 22 12.87 5.87 -7.98
CA ALA A 22 11.46 6.21 -7.80
C ALA A 22 10.63 4.92 -7.79
N GLY A 23 10.64 4.20 -6.66
CA GLY A 23 9.57 3.28 -6.34
C GLY A 23 8.28 4.09 -6.20
N ALA A 24 7.16 3.55 -6.70
CA ALA A 24 5.86 4.20 -6.58
C ALA A 24 5.57 4.50 -5.10
N GLN A 25 5.70 5.77 -4.72
CA GLN A 25 5.39 6.22 -3.37
C GLN A 25 3.87 6.25 -3.23
N MET A 26 3.35 5.53 -2.24
CA MET A 26 1.94 5.61 -1.85
C MET A 26 1.56 7.04 -1.47
N SER A 27 0.28 7.42 -1.63
CA SER A 27 -0.20 8.69 -1.07
C SER A 27 0.00 8.71 0.45
N GLU A 28 0.03 9.91 1.04
CA GLU A 28 0.04 10.07 2.49
C GLU A 28 -1.19 9.37 3.11
N GLY A 29 -2.37 9.55 2.51
CA GLY A 29 -3.60 8.89 2.93
C GLY A 29 -3.50 7.36 2.86
N ALA A 30 -2.97 6.79 1.78
CA ALA A 30 -2.74 5.35 1.70
C ALA A 30 -1.69 4.85 2.72
N THR A 31 -0.72 5.69 3.09
CA THR A 31 0.28 5.36 4.13
C THR A 31 -0.36 5.32 5.53
N HIS A 32 -1.23 6.28 5.85
CA HIS A 32 -2.03 6.24 7.08
C HIS A 32 -3.02 5.06 7.06
N GLY A 33 -3.69 4.84 5.93
CA GLY A 33 -4.58 3.70 5.71
C GLY A 33 -3.90 2.36 5.96
N LYS A 34 -2.65 2.20 5.51
CA LYS A 34 -1.85 1.02 5.83
C LYS A 34 -1.64 0.84 7.33
N THR A 35 -1.34 1.92 8.05
CA THR A 35 -1.16 1.86 9.51
C THR A 35 -2.45 1.43 10.23
N THR A 36 -3.59 1.97 9.80
CA THR A 36 -4.91 1.56 10.30
C THR A 36 -5.19 0.10 9.95
N PHE A 37 -4.87 -0.34 8.73
CA PHE A 37 -5.03 -1.72 8.29
C PHE A 37 -4.20 -2.68 9.15
N ASP A 38 -2.93 -2.39 9.37
CA ASP A 38 -2.01 -3.21 10.14
C ASP A 38 -2.50 -3.38 11.60
N SER A 39 -3.08 -2.33 12.18
CA SER A 39 -3.56 -2.35 13.57
C SER A 39 -4.95 -2.97 13.76
N LYS A 40 -5.86 -2.87 12.77
CA LYS A 40 -7.27 -3.28 12.92
C LYS A 40 -7.69 -4.44 12.03
N CYS A 41 -7.10 -4.57 10.85
CA CYS A 41 -7.60 -5.45 9.79
C CYS A 41 -6.68 -6.66 9.58
N ALA A 42 -5.35 -6.49 9.73
CA ALA A 42 -4.34 -7.49 9.41
C ALA A 42 -4.41 -8.74 10.30
N ILE A 43 -5.05 -8.65 11.47
CA ILE A 43 -5.34 -9.83 12.30
C ILE A 43 -6.21 -10.85 11.54
N CYS A 44 -7.16 -10.38 10.72
CA CYS A 44 -8.10 -11.22 10.01
C CYS A 44 -7.84 -11.34 8.51
N HIS A 45 -7.29 -10.28 7.89
CA HIS A 45 -7.11 -10.17 6.45
C HIS A 45 -5.63 -10.14 6.07
N SER A 46 -5.29 -10.77 4.95
CA SER A 46 -3.97 -10.66 4.32
C SER A 46 -4.02 -9.62 3.20
N ALA A 47 -3.07 -8.70 3.18
CA ALA A 47 -2.91 -7.73 2.07
C ALA A 47 -2.18 -8.35 0.87
N ASP A 48 -1.32 -9.34 1.11
CA ASP A 48 -0.35 -9.83 0.10
C ASP A 48 -0.76 -11.13 -0.58
N THR A 49 -1.91 -11.69 -0.19
CA THR A 49 -2.43 -12.95 -0.75
C THR A 49 -3.94 -12.87 -0.95
N THR A 50 -4.46 -13.76 -1.81
CA THR A 50 -5.90 -14.00 -1.97
C THR A 50 -6.41 -15.09 -1.01
N ASP A 51 -5.50 -15.78 -0.34
CA ASP A 51 -5.83 -16.90 0.53
C ASP A 51 -6.61 -16.44 1.76
N LYS A 52 -7.53 -17.31 2.21
CA LYS A 52 -8.30 -17.07 3.42
C LYS A 52 -7.41 -17.19 4.64
N LYS A 53 -7.45 -16.19 5.53
CA LYS A 53 -6.91 -16.25 6.88
C LYS A 53 -8.07 -16.49 7.86
N ILE A 54 -8.61 -15.43 8.44
CA ILE A 54 -9.92 -15.45 9.11
C ILE A 54 -10.96 -14.89 8.14
N GLY A 55 -10.66 -13.71 7.59
CA GLY A 55 -11.33 -13.11 6.44
C GLY A 55 -10.68 -13.51 5.11
N PRO A 56 -11.29 -13.11 3.98
CA PRO A 56 -10.71 -13.28 2.65
C PRO A 56 -9.40 -12.50 2.51
N GLY A 57 -8.49 -13.00 1.68
CA GLY A 57 -7.34 -12.24 1.21
C GLY A 57 -7.77 -11.04 0.36
N LEU A 58 -7.01 -9.95 0.46
CA LEU A 58 -7.35 -8.65 -0.11
C LEU A 58 -6.40 -8.21 -1.23
N LYS A 59 -5.40 -9.03 -1.58
CA LYS A 59 -4.56 -8.77 -2.76
C LYS A 59 -5.42 -8.60 -4.00
N GLY A 60 -5.19 -7.53 -4.74
CA GLY A 60 -5.95 -7.19 -5.94
C GLY A 60 -7.44 -6.95 -5.68
N LEU A 61 -7.84 -6.50 -4.48
CA LEU A 61 -9.25 -6.29 -4.14
C LEU A 61 -9.98 -5.46 -5.20
N TYR A 62 -9.38 -4.34 -5.62
CA TYR A 62 -9.99 -3.45 -6.60
C TYR A 62 -9.91 -3.97 -8.04
N THR A 63 -8.95 -4.84 -8.35
CA THR A 63 -8.77 -5.39 -9.71
C THR A 63 -9.60 -6.65 -9.96
N ARG A 64 -10.02 -7.38 -8.92
CA ARG A 64 -10.80 -8.63 -9.05
C ARG A 64 -12.28 -8.43 -9.40
N GLY A 65 -12.79 -7.21 -9.30
CA GLY A 65 -14.15 -6.82 -9.75
C GLY A 65 -15.31 -7.16 -8.81
N VAL A 66 -15.27 -8.27 -8.06
CA VAL A 66 -16.32 -8.66 -7.09
C VAL A 66 -15.79 -8.91 -5.68
N MET A 67 -16.64 -8.69 -4.67
CA MET A 67 -16.36 -8.98 -3.27
C MET A 67 -16.27 -10.49 -3.02
N ALA A 68 -15.91 -10.90 -1.80
CA ALA A 68 -15.78 -12.31 -1.44
C ALA A 68 -17.09 -13.13 -1.53
N ASP A 69 -18.25 -12.48 -1.72
CA ASP A 69 -19.52 -13.15 -2.01
C ASP A 69 -19.74 -13.43 -3.50
N GLY A 70 -18.79 -13.07 -4.37
CA GLY A 70 -18.81 -13.38 -5.79
C GLY A 70 -19.85 -12.61 -6.61
N THR A 71 -20.61 -11.71 -6.00
CA THR A 71 -21.76 -11.05 -6.64
C THR A 71 -21.75 -9.53 -6.46
N THR A 72 -21.30 -9.04 -5.31
CA THR A 72 -21.23 -7.61 -5.03
C THR A 72 -20.04 -7.00 -5.76
N LYS A 73 -20.24 -5.96 -6.57
CA LYS A 73 -19.14 -5.27 -7.26
C LYS A 73 -18.23 -4.56 -6.27
N VAL A 74 -16.92 -4.52 -6.55
CA VAL A 74 -15.97 -3.72 -5.77
C VAL A 74 -16.04 -2.27 -6.26
N THR A 75 -16.48 -1.39 -5.36
CA THR A 75 -16.53 0.06 -5.53
C THR A 75 -16.14 0.72 -4.21
N ASP A 76 -15.79 2.01 -4.24
CA ASP A 76 -15.49 2.76 -3.00
C ASP A 76 -16.65 2.71 -2.02
N GLU A 77 -17.88 2.85 -2.51
CA GLU A 77 -19.10 2.78 -1.70
C GLU A 77 -19.25 1.41 -1.03
N THR A 78 -19.12 0.32 -1.78
CA THR A 78 -19.32 -1.04 -1.25
C THR A 78 -18.19 -1.47 -0.30
N VAL A 79 -16.96 -1.04 -0.55
CA VAL A 79 -15.83 -1.27 0.36
C VAL A 79 -15.99 -0.45 1.63
N THR A 80 -16.37 0.83 1.51
CA THR A 80 -16.65 1.71 2.65
C THR A 80 -17.78 1.16 3.51
N ASP A 81 -18.90 0.76 2.90
CA ASP A 81 -20.03 0.15 3.59
C ASP A 81 -19.62 -1.12 4.33
N ARG A 82 -18.80 -1.98 3.69
CA ARG A 82 -18.30 -3.19 4.33
C ARG A 82 -17.45 -2.89 5.56
N ILE A 83 -16.61 -1.86 5.52
CA ILE A 83 -15.79 -1.44 6.66
C ILE A 83 -16.69 -0.87 7.76
N MET A 84 -17.61 0.02 7.40
CA MET A 84 -18.49 0.70 8.35
C MET A 84 -19.44 -0.26 9.06
N ASN A 85 -20.10 -1.15 8.32
CA ASN A 85 -21.21 -1.96 8.79
C ASN A 85 -20.84 -3.44 8.99
N GLY A 86 -19.68 -3.88 8.50
CA GLY A 86 -19.23 -5.26 8.65
C GLY A 86 -20.06 -6.26 7.85
N LYS A 87 -19.73 -7.55 8.00
CA LYS A 87 -20.56 -8.70 7.58
C LYS A 87 -20.07 -9.90 8.37
N VAL A 88 -20.95 -10.50 9.16
CA VAL A 88 -20.60 -11.60 10.10
C VAL A 88 -19.67 -12.63 9.43
N PRO A 89 -18.49 -12.93 10.03
CA PRO A 89 -18.03 -12.53 11.36
C PRO A 89 -17.23 -11.21 11.43
N MET A 90 -17.05 -10.48 10.32
CA MET A 90 -16.36 -9.20 10.31
C MET A 90 -17.18 -8.14 11.07
N PRO A 91 -16.65 -7.54 12.16
CA PRO A 91 -17.35 -6.53 12.94
C PRO A 91 -17.49 -5.20 12.17
N PRO A 92 -18.47 -4.35 12.52
CA PRO A 92 -18.56 -2.98 12.02
C PRO A 92 -17.49 -2.08 12.65
N PHE A 93 -16.93 -1.14 11.88
CA PHE A 93 -15.91 -0.19 12.36
C PHE A 93 -16.38 1.27 12.40
N LYS A 94 -17.61 1.59 12.01
CA LYS A 94 -18.14 2.97 11.99
C LYS A 94 -18.06 3.71 13.33
N ASP A 95 -18.12 2.97 14.44
CA ASP A 95 -18.05 3.52 15.81
C ASP A 95 -16.64 3.41 16.41
N GLN A 96 -15.68 2.84 15.67
CA GLN A 96 -14.31 2.59 16.11
C GLN A 96 -13.26 3.41 15.34
N LEU A 97 -13.61 3.87 14.14
CA LEU A 97 -12.75 4.64 13.25
C LEU A 97 -13.39 5.98 12.94
N LYS A 98 -12.55 7.01 12.81
CA LYS A 98 -12.97 8.32 12.29
C LYS A 98 -13.30 8.20 10.80
N PRO A 99 -14.17 9.08 10.26
CA PRO A 99 -14.45 9.11 8.83
C PRO A 99 -13.20 9.19 7.95
N ALA A 100 -12.22 10.01 8.35
CA ALA A 100 -10.95 10.14 7.63
C ALA A 100 -10.17 8.82 7.58
N GLU A 101 -10.09 8.07 8.69
CA GLU A 101 -9.36 6.78 8.74
C GLU A 101 -10.02 5.74 7.82
N ILE A 102 -11.33 5.81 7.63
CA ILE A 102 -12.06 4.93 6.70
C ILE A 102 -11.73 5.30 5.24
N THR A 103 -11.69 6.60 4.92
CA THR A 103 -11.29 7.07 3.60
C THR A 103 -9.83 6.67 3.29
N GLU A 104 -8.92 6.86 4.23
CA GLU A 104 -7.51 6.49 4.10
C GLU A 104 -7.34 4.97 3.96
N LEU A 105 -8.11 4.17 4.70
CA LEU A 105 -8.17 2.71 4.51
C LEU A 105 -8.56 2.34 3.09
N VAL A 106 -9.59 2.99 2.54
CA VAL A 106 -10.02 2.76 1.15
C VAL A 106 -8.92 3.12 0.16
N GLU A 107 -8.19 4.22 0.38
CA GLU A 107 -7.01 4.56 -0.44
C GLU A 107 -5.94 3.49 -0.39
N TYR A 108 -5.62 2.95 0.79
CA TYR A 108 -4.68 1.85 0.93
C TYR A 108 -5.17 0.58 0.23
N LEU A 109 -6.44 0.22 0.39
CA LEU A 109 -6.99 -0.99 -0.24
C LEU A 109 -6.95 -0.94 -1.77
N LYS A 110 -6.95 0.26 -2.37
CA LYS A 110 -6.75 0.45 -3.82
C LYS A 110 -5.33 0.16 -4.30
N THR A 111 -4.34 0.14 -3.39
CA THR A 111 -2.95 -0.15 -3.74
C THR A 111 -2.62 -1.64 -3.70
N LEU A 112 -3.55 -2.49 -3.26
CA LEU A 112 -3.36 -3.93 -3.06
C LEU A 112 -3.54 -4.78 -4.31
#